data_AF-A0A2H0IQJ3-F1
#
_entry.id   AF-A0A2H0IQJ3-F1
#
_cell.length_a   1.000
_cell.length_b   1.000
_cell.length_c   1.000
_cell.angle_alpha   90.00
_cell.angle_beta   90.00
_cell.angle_gamma   90.00
#
_symmetry.space_group_name_H-M   'P 1'
#
loop_
_entity.id
_entity.type
_entity.pdbx_description
1 polymer ?
#
loop_
_entity_poly.entity_id
_entity_poly.type
_entity_poly.pdbx_seq_one_letter_code
_entity_poly.pdbx_strand_id
1 'polypeptide(L)'
;MIKISVSLFLLFTSLLCYSQDFLTKSDGEIIEGNIQILSNVTDAEFIVIKTESGKETYNLLSIKRVEIKGQGEFRPIKINNQYRLAKIIIDGYLSLLKYSSNPKMSSFDTDILLKADGELRVVPGFFGFREGMSGYLAENANLVSKLQSKEYVRKDIEKVVSEYNEFITSGNAKANLAKADAPSAQVLSESISPNKMEQLIQFESLLKASTLVTNQSEAEQIFKDFSSKLKAKENIPNYLINALRSTIESDKTLSELLEEILKP
;
A
#
# COMPACT_ATOMS: atom_id res chain seq x y z
N MET A 1 -35.04 0.99 46.13
CA MET A 1 -35.10 2.25 45.36
C MET A 1 -33.74 2.90 45.11
N ILE A 2 -32.83 2.96 46.11
CA ILE A 2 -31.51 3.62 45.96
C ILE A 2 -30.63 3.03 44.83
N LYS A 3 -30.62 1.70 44.63
CA LYS A 3 -29.80 1.06 43.60
C LYS A 3 -30.21 1.41 42.15
N ILE A 4 -31.50 1.64 41.89
CA ILE A 4 -32.00 2.00 40.55
C ILE A 4 -31.60 3.45 40.22
N SER A 5 -31.57 4.32 41.22
CA SER A 5 -31.19 5.73 41.05
C SER A 5 -29.70 5.91 40.71
N VAL A 6 -28.83 5.06 41.26
CA VAL A 6 -27.38 5.11 40.99
C VAL A 6 -27.06 4.60 39.58
N SER A 7 -27.72 3.53 39.12
CA SER A 7 -27.54 3.05 37.73
C SER A 7 -28.02 4.05 36.68
N LEU A 8 -29.12 4.75 36.94
CA LEU A 8 -29.64 5.77 36.02
C LEU A 8 -28.72 7.00 35.94
N PHE A 9 -28.11 7.38 37.07
CA PHE A 9 -27.13 8.47 37.13
C PHE A 9 -25.84 8.13 36.38
N LEU A 10 -25.30 6.91 36.53
CA LEU A 10 -24.12 6.45 35.80
C LEU A 10 -24.33 6.41 34.28
N LEU A 11 -25.51 5.98 33.81
CA LEU A 11 -25.91 6.00 32.40
C LEU A 11 -25.99 7.43 31.82
N PHE A 12 -26.38 8.41 32.63
CA PHE A 12 -26.45 9.80 32.21
C PHE A 12 -25.05 10.44 32.12
N THR A 13 -24.12 10.07 33.02
CA THR A 13 -22.74 10.58 32.98
C THR A 13 -21.93 10.03 31.81
N SER A 14 -22.22 8.82 31.32
CA SER A 14 -21.55 8.28 30.12
C SER A 14 -21.91 9.01 28.83
N LEU A 15 -23.05 9.72 28.79
CA LEU A 15 -23.47 10.51 27.64
C LEU A 15 -22.80 11.89 27.56
N LEU A 16 -22.11 12.30 28.63
CA LEU A 16 -21.40 13.59 28.70
C LEU A 16 -19.91 13.49 28.36
N CYS A 17 -19.44 12.33 27.87
CA CYS A 17 -18.11 12.21 27.30
C CYS A 17 -18.07 12.92 25.93
N TYR A 18 -18.09 14.25 25.97
CA TYR A 18 -17.85 15.07 24.80
C TYR A 18 -16.39 14.92 24.41
N SER A 19 -16.11 14.19 23.33
CA SER A 19 -14.80 14.20 22.69
C SER A 19 -14.42 15.64 22.38
N GLN A 20 -13.38 16.15 23.03
CA GLN A 20 -12.75 17.42 22.68
C GLN A 20 -11.73 17.21 21.56
N ASP A 21 -11.37 18.29 20.88
CA ASP A 21 -10.23 18.31 19.97
C ASP A 21 -8.94 18.09 20.80
N PHE A 22 -8.05 17.22 20.32
CA PHE A 22 -6.75 17.04 20.96
C PHE A 22 -5.63 16.81 19.94
N LEU A 23 -4.44 17.24 20.30
CA LEU A 23 -3.20 17.04 19.58
C LEU A 23 -2.28 16.18 20.43
N THR A 24 -1.75 15.10 19.87
CA THR A 24 -0.66 14.34 20.48
C THR A 24 0.63 14.70 19.78
N LYS A 25 1.62 15.19 20.53
CA LYS A 25 2.96 15.48 20.03
C LYS A 25 3.75 14.20 19.77
N SER A 26 4.86 14.33 19.05
CA SER A 26 5.78 13.21 18.75
C SER A 26 6.38 12.55 19.99
N ASP A 27 6.52 13.29 21.09
CA ASP A 27 6.98 12.78 22.40
C ASP A 27 5.87 12.13 23.26
N GLY A 28 4.62 12.18 22.79
CA GLY A 28 3.46 11.63 23.49
C GLY A 28 2.71 12.61 24.38
N GLU A 29 3.15 13.86 24.51
CA GLU A 29 2.38 14.91 25.20
C GLU A 29 1.04 15.14 24.49
N ILE A 30 -0.03 15.29 25.26
CA ILE A 30 -1.38 15.54 24.75
C ILE A 30 -1.81 16.95 25.14
N ILE A 31 -2.28 17.72 24.16
CA ILE A 31 -2.83 19.06 24.34
C ILE A 31 -4.28 19.06 23.88
N GLU A 32 -5.17 19.50 24.76
CA GLU A 32 -6.59 19.70 24.48
C GLU A 32 -6.87 21.17 24.18
N GLY A 33 -7.71 21.44 23.19
CA GLY A 33 -8.05 22.81 22.80
C GLY A 33 -8.62 22.87 21.39
N ASN A 34 -9.18 24.02 20.98
CA ASN A 34 -9.78 24.14 19.65
C ASN A 34 -8.70 24.12 18.56
N ILE A 35 -8.80 23.14 17.65
CA ILE A 35 -7.78 22.90 16.62
C ILE A 35 -8.19 23.47 15.27
N GLN A 36 -7.22 24.11 14.61
CA GLN A 36 -7.34 24.59 13.24
C GLN A 36 -6.16 24.09 12.41
N ILE A 37 -6.46 23.49 11.26
CA ILE A 37 -5.47 23.13 10.25
C ILE A 37 -5.33 24.32 9.31
N LEU A 38 -4.11 24.85 9.17
CA LEU A 38 -3.81 25.99 8.32
C LEU A 38 -2.61 25.67 7.42
N SER A 39 -2.45 26.43 6.34
CA SER A 39 -1.30 26.36 5.44
C SER A 39 -0.68 27.74 5.25
N ASN A 40 0.65 27.80 5.09
CA ASN A 40 1.35 29.05 4.81
C ASN A 40 1.40 29.38 3.30
N VAL A 41 2.17 30.42 2.92
CA VAL A 41 2.33 30.84 1.51
C VAL A 41 3.04 29.80 0.64
N THR A 42 3.84 28.90 1.23
CA THR A 42 4.54 27.80 0.56
C THR A 42 3.76 26.49 0.63
N ASP A 43 2.47 26.54 0.96
CA ASP A 43 1.58 25.38 1.09
C ASP A 43 2.01 24.38 2.18
N ALA A 44 2.89 24.78 3.09
CA ALA A 44 3.26 23.97 4.24
C ALA A 44 2.18 24.07 5.31
N GLU A 45 1.63 22.92 5.70
CA GLU A 45 0.58 22.82 6.71
C GLU A 45 1.15 22.90 8.12
N PHE A 46 0.34 23.44 9.03
CA PHE A 46 0.62 23.53 10.46
C PHE A 46 -0.68 23.52 11.26
N ILE A 47 -0.58 23.15 12.54
CA ILE A 47 -1.71 23.16 13.45
C ILE A 47 -1.64 24.39 14.35
N VAL A 48 -2.77 25.07 14.48
CA VAL A 48 -3.01 26.05 15.54
C VAL A 48 -3.95 25.43 16.56
N ILE A 49 -3.56 25.45 17.83
CA ILE A 49 -4.41 25.05 18.94
C ILE A 49 -4.68 26.25 19.85
N LYS A 50 -5.96 26.46 20.19
CA LYS A 50 -6.38 27.47 21.16
C LYS A 50 -6.79 26.77 22.45
N THR A 51 -6.02 27.01 23.49
CA THR A 51 -6.20 26.48 24.86
C THR A 51 -6.67 27.62 25.78
N GLU A 52 -6.88 27.32 27.06
CA GLU A 52 -7.13 28.34 28.08
C GLU A 52 -5.90 29.24 28.32
N SER A 53 -4.70 28.69 28.16
CA SER A 53 -3.42 29.41 28.34
C SER A 53 -3.07 30.33 27.17
N GLY A 54 -3.68 30.12 26.00
CA GLY A 54 -3.49 30.96 24.84
C GLY A 54 -3.56 30.23 23.51
N LYS A 55 -2.77 30.70 22.54
CA LYS A 55 -2.73 30.15 21.18
C LYS A 55 -1.33 29.64 20.90
N GLU A 56 -1.23 28.38 20.50
CA GLU A 56 0.03 27.73 20.16
C GLU A 56 0.00 27.25 18.71
N THR A 57 1.18 27.12 18.10
CA THR A 57 1.34 26.72 16.69
C THR A 57 2.37 25.61 16.59
N TYR A 58 2.00 24.53 15.90
CA TYR A 58 2.78 23.30 15.80
C TYR A 58 3.05 22.94 14.34
N ASN A 59 4.31 22.63 14.03
CA ASN A 59 4.70 22.04 12.76
C ASN A 59 4.28 20.57 12.73
N LEU A 60 3.94 20.03 11.55
CA LEU A 60 3.56 18.63 11.41
C LEU A 60 4.63 17.63 11.90
N LEU A 61 5.91 17.97 11.86
CA LEU A 61 7.00 17.13 12.37
C LEU A 61 6.95 16.91 13.90
N SER A 62 6.38 17.85 14.65
CA SER A 62 6.24 17.72 16.11
C SER A 62 4.93 17.04 16.52
N ILE A 63 4.13 16.57 15.55
CA ILE A 63 2.81 16.01 15.76
C ILE A 63 2.83 14.53 15.45
N LYS A 64 2.24 13.73 16.34
CA LYS A 64 1.99 12.31 16.13
C LYS A 64 0.61 12.07 15.52
N ARG A 65 -0.42 12.65 16.13
CA ARG A 65 -1.82 12.57 15.68
C ARG A 65 -2.61 13.78 16.14
N VAL A 66 -3.73 14.02 15.47
CA VAL A 66 -4.68 15.08 15.80
C VAL A 66 -6.08 14.48 15.72
N GLU A 67 -6.90 14.68 16.74
CA GLU A 67 -8.32 14.38 16.71
C GLU A 67 -9.10 15.70 16.65
N ILE A 68 -9.96 15.85 15.65
CA ILE A 68 -10.84 17.02 15.54
C ILE A 68 -12.28 16.53 15.66
N LYS A 69 -13.00 17.07 16.63
CA LYS A 69 -14.39 16.71 16.93
C LYS A 69 -15.26 16.85 15.69
N GLY A 70 -15.97 15.77 15.37
CA GLY A 70 -16.87 15.69 14.21
C GLY A 70 -16.15 15.56 12.86
N GLN A 71 -14.81 15.65 12.82
CA GLN A 71 -14.02 15.42 11.62
C GLN A 71 -13.21 14.12 11.70
N GLY A 72 -12.87 13.63 12.90
CA GLY A 72 -12.16 12.38 13.14
C GLY A 72 -10.66 12.57 13.34
N GLU A 73 -9.92 11.47 13.18
CA GLU A 73 -8.48 11.41 13.39
C GLU A 73 -7.69 11.82 12.15
N PHE A 74 -6.54 12.47 12.37
CA PHE A 74 -5.59 12.87 11.37
C PHE A 74 -4.16 12.56 11.81
N ARG A 75 -3.27 12.28 10.84
CA ARG A 75 -1.84 12.11 11.09
C ARG A 75 -0.97 12.76 10.00
N PRO A 76 0.25 13.21 10.34
CA PRO A 76 1.21 13.65 9.34
C PRO A 76 1.67 12.50 8.44
N ILE A 77 1.78 12.75 7.14
CA ILE A 77 2.37 11.86 6.15
C ILE A 77 3.29 12.65 5.23
N LYS A 78 4.27 11.98 4.61
CA LYS A 78 5.24 12.62 3.70
C LYS A 78 4.91 12.27 2.25
N ILE A 79 4.41 13.24 1.48
CA ILE A 79 4.08 13.10 0.05
C ILE A 79 4.98 14.05 -0.75
N ASN A 80 5.68 13.55 -1.77
CA ASN A 80 6.54 14.37 -2.65
C ASN A 80 7.51 15.30 -1.87
N ASN A 81 8.11 14.74 -0.83
CA ASN A 81 9.03 15.44 0.09
C ASN A 81 8.42 16.58 0.92
N GLN A 82 7.09 16.68 1.00
CA GLN A 82 6.36 17.61 1.87
C GLN A 82 5.52 16.85 2.89
N TYR A 83 5.49 17.35 4.13
CA TYR A 83 4.58 16.84 5.14
C TYR A 83 3.19 17.42 4.93
N ARG A 84 2.19 16.54 5.00
CA ARG A 84 0.77 16.88 4.93
C ARG A 84 0.01 16.16 6.01
N LEU A 85 -1.06 16.77 6.48
CA LEU A 85 -2.00 16.14 7.38
C LEU A 85 -2.99 15.31 6.56
N ALA A 86 -3.19 14.06 6.96
CA ALA A 86 -4.11 13.16 6.30
C ALA A 86 -5.13 12.62 7.31
N LYS A 87 -6.41 12.71 6.95
CA LYS A 87 -7.52 12.15 7.69
C LYS A 87 -7.48 10.63 7.59
N ILE A 88 -7.61 9.95 8.72
CA ILE A 88 -7.69 8.49 8.79
C ILE A 88 -9.13 8.06 8.49
N ILE A 89 -9.28 7.18 7.50
CA ILE A 89 -10.58 6.58 7.13
C ILE A 89 -10.65 5.16 7.67
N ILE A 90 -9.60 4.37 7.44
CA ILE A 90 -9.40 3.04 7.99
C ILE A 90 -7.97 2.97 8.52
N ASP A 91 -7.79 2.57 9.77
CA ASP A 91 -6.47 2.33 10.37
C ASP A 91 -6.17 0.83 10.43
N GLY A 92 -4.90 0.45 10.28
CA GLY A 92 -4.48 -0.96 10.20
C GLY A 92 -3.13 -1.15 9.52
N TYR A 93 -2.79 -2.40 9.21
CA TYR A 93 -1.55 -2.76 8.49
C TYR A 93 -1.45 -2.10 7.13
N LEU A 94 -2.58 -1.96 6.46
CA LEU A 94 -2.82 -1.05 5.35
C LEU A 94 -3.86 -0.04 5.83
N SER A 95 -3.47 1.21 5.97
CA SER A 95 -4.40 2.29 6.32
C SER A 95 -4.90 2.97 5.06
N LEU A 96 -6.19 3.32 5.05
CA LEU A 96 -6.77 4.25 4.07
C LEU A 96 -6.85 5.64 4.69
N LEU A 97 -6.27 6.60 4.00
CA LEU A 97 -6.19 7.99 4.41
C LEU A 97 -6.74 8.88 3.31
N LYS A 98 -7.19 10.08 3.69
CA LYS A 98 -7.51 11.16 2.74
C LYS A 98 -6.68 12.38 3.06
N TYR A 99 -6.07 12.99 2.04
CA TYR A 99 -5.36 14.26 2.18
C TYR A 99 -5.93 15.29 1.22
N SER A 100 -5.64 16.57 1.47
CA SER A 100 -6.00 17.65 0.57
C SER A 100 -4.93 17.82 -0.52
N SER A 101 -5.33 17.65 -1.78
CA SER A 101 -4.44 17.97 -2.91
C SER A 101 -4.10 19.46 -2.96
N ASN A 102 -5.00 20.32 -2.48
CA ASN A 102 -4.80 21.75 -2.33
C ASN A 102 -4.91 22.16 -0.85
N PRO A 103 -3.80 22.34 -0.13
CA PRO A 103 -3.81 22.54 1.33
C PRO A 103 -4.49 23.86 1.77
N LYS A 104 -4.76 24.79 0.83
CA LYS A 104 -5.58 25.99 1.09
C LYS A 104 -7.08 25.70 1.08
N MET A 105 -7.49 24.54 0.59
CA MET A 105 -8.88 24.06 0.59
C MET A 105 -9.06 23.01 1.70
N SER A 106 -10.16 23.11 2.43
CA SER A 106 -10.51 22.19 3.52
C SER A 106 -11.05 20.83 3.05
N SER A 107 -10.85 20.46 1.78
CA SER A 107 -11.33 19.22 1.19
C SER A 107 -10.30 18.10 1.33
N PHE A 108 -10.64 17.06 2.10
CA PHE A 108 -9.89 15.80 2.15
C PHE A 108 -10.49 14.83 1.14
N ASP A 109 -10.09 14.94 -0.12
CA ASP A 109 -10.71 14.27 -1.26
C ASP A 109 -9.81 13.24 -1.94
N THR A 110 -8.52 13.24 -1.64
CA THR A 110 -7.53 12.40 -2.32
C THR A 110 -7.18 11.21 -1.46
N ASP A 111 -7.58 10.01 -1.91
CA ASP A 111 -7.27 8.76 -1.21
C ASP A 111 -5.78 8.40 -1.35
N ILE A 112 -5.17 8.03 -0.24
CA ILE A 112 -3.81 7.51 -0.17
C ILE A 112 -3.76 6.32 0.78
N LEU A 113 -2.95 5.34 0.42
CA LEU A 113 -2.69 4.17 1.23
C LEU A 113 -1.35 4.31 1.94
N LEU A 114 -1.30 3.85 3.18
CA LEU A 114 -0.08 3.75 3.96
C LEU A 114 0.03 2.34 4.52
N LYS A 115 1.08 1.61 4.13
CA LYS A 115 1.45 0.35 4.76
C LYS A 115 2.14 0.58 6.10
N ALA A 116 2.14 -0.43 6.96
CA ALA A 116 2.80 -0.42 8.26
C ALA A 116 4.33 -0.24 8.18
N ASP A 117 4.94 -0.57 7.04
CA ASP A 117 6.37 -0.35 6.76
C ASP A 117 6.70 1.10 6.35
N GLY A 118 5.70 1.96 6.18
CA GLY A 118 5.87 3.33 5.75
C GLY A 118 5.64 3.57 4.25
N GLU A 119 5.43 2.53 3.44
CA GLU A 119 5.21 2.71 1.99
C GLU A 119 3.88 3.44 1.74
N LEU A 120 3.96 4.57 1.04
CA LEU A 120 2.81 5.38 0.66
C LEU A 120 2.47 5.19 -0.81
N ARG A 121 1.17 5.09 -1.12
CA ARG A 121 0.69 5.10 -2.51
C ARG A 121 -0.61 5.84 -2.67
N VAL A 122 -0.63 6.85 -3.52
CA VAL A 122 -1.87 7.52 -3.93
C VAL A 122 -2.73 6.51 -4.67
N VAL A 123 -4.01 6.39 -4.29
CA VAL A 123 -4.90 5.43 -4.92
C VAL A 123 -5.16 5.86 -6.37
N PRO A 124 -4.81 5.03 -7.37
CA PRO A 124 -4.96 5.43 -8.76
C PRO A 124 -6.43 5.70 -9.14
N GLY A 125 -6.62 6.50 -10.19
CA GLY A 125 -7.93 6.72 -10.80
C GLY A 125 -8.47 5.46 -11.48
N PHE A 126 -9.68 5.56 -12.04
CA PHE A 126 -10.39 4.44 -12.65
C PHE A 126 -9.57 3.63 -13.68
N PHE A 127 -8.77 4.31 -14.50
CA PHE A 127 -8.00 3.69 -15.58
C PHE A 127 -6.76 2.93 -15.12
N GLY A 128 -6.19 3.24 -13.96
CA GLY A 128 -4.96 2.60 -13.46
C GLY A 128 -5.12 1.89 -12.13
N PHE A 129 -6.37 1.78 -11.64
CA PHE A 129 -6.66 1.21 -10.33
C PHE A 129 -6.20 -0.25 -10.24
N ARG A 130 -6.48 -1.07 -11.26
CA ARG A 130 -6.19 -2.50 -11.20
C ARG A 130 -4.71 -2.77 -11.18
N GLU A 131 -3.99 -2.21 -12.14
CA GLU A 131 -2.56 -2.39 -12.31
C GLU A 131 -1.79 -1.80 -11.13
N GLY A 132 -2.12 -0.55 -10.75
CA GLY A 132 -1.45 0.15 -9.65
C GLY A 132 -1.67 -0.50 -8.28
N MET A 133 -2.86 -1.06 -8.03
CA MET A 133 -3.17 -1.78 -6.80
C MET A 133 -2.61 -3.20 -6.79
N SER A 134 -2.64 -3.91 -7.93
CA SER A 134 -2.12 -5.28 -8.02
C SER A 134 -0.62 -5.33 -7.73
N GLY A 135 0.14 -4.38 -8.26
CA GLY A 135 1.57 -4.27 -7.96
C GLY A 135 1.84 -3.82 -6.52
N TYR A 136 0.98 -2.97 -5.95
CA TYR A 136 1.14 -2.50 -4.57
C TYR A 136 0.79 -3.56 -3.53
N LEU A 137 -0.13 -4.48 -3.84
CA LEU A 137 -0.65 -5.50 -2.92
C LEU A 137 -0.24 -6.92 -3.35
N ALA A 138 0.90 -7.04 -4.02
CA ALA A 138 1.38 -8.29 -4.64
C ALA A 138 1.53 -9.44 -3.63
N GLU A 139 1.74 -9.13 -2.36
CA GLU A 139 1.82 -10.07 -1.24
C GLU A 139 0.51 -10.85 -0.97
N ASN A 140 -0.64 -10.37 -1.47
CA ASN A 140 -1.92 -11.06 -1.37
C ASN A 140 -2.43 -11.47 -2.76
N ALA A 141 -1.97 -12.63 -3.24
CA ALA A 141 -2.33 -13.15 -4.56
C ALA A 141 -3.84 -13.30 -4.81
N ASN A 142 -4.62 -13.62 -3.76
CA ASN A 142 -6.08 -13.71 -3.87
C ASN A 142 -6.68 -12.32 -4.16
N LEU A 143 -6.27 -11.32 -3.39
CA LEU A 143 -6.72 -9.95 -3.58
C LEU A 143 -6.29 -9.39 -4.95
N VAL A 144 -5.09 -9.71 -5.40
CA VAL A 144 -4.62 -9.39 -6.78
C VAL A 144 -5.52 -10.01 -7.83
N SER A 145 -5.88 -11.29 -7.69
CA SER A 145 -6.78 -11.96 -8.62
C SER A 145 -8.16 -11.29 -8.67
N LYS A 146 -8.71 -10.88 -7.52
CA LYS A 146 -9.97 -10.11 -7.45
C LYS A 146 -9.88 -8.73 -8.10
N LEU A 147 -8.74 -8.06 -8.00
CA LEU A 147 -8.49 -6.78 -8.68
C LEU A 147 -8.42 -6.96 -10.20
N GLN A 148 -7.68 -7.97 -10.67
CA GLN A 148 -7.49 -8.26 -12.10
C GLN A 148 -8.79 -8.75 -12.77
N SER A 149 -9.58 -9.58 -12.09
CA SER A 149 -10.87 -10.09 -12.55
C SER A 149 -12.01 -9.04 -12.51
N LYS A 150 -11.72 -7.82 -12.06
CA LYS A 150 -12.69 -6.71 -11.91
C LYS A 150 -13.77 -6.95 -10.84
N GLU A 151 -13.58 -7.91 -9.94
CA GLU A 151 -14.44 -8.08 -8.75
C GLU A 151 -14.35 -6.84 -7.86
N TYR A 152 -13.14 -6.30 -7.68
CA TYR A 152 -12.93 -5.02 -7.04
C TYR A 152 -12.67 -3.89 -8.04
N VAL A 153 -13.37 -2.78 -7.83
CA VAL A 153 -13.16 -1.53 -8.56
C VAL A 153 -12.84 -0.39 -7.60
N ARG A 154 -12.49 0.79 -8.12
CA ARG A 154 -12.03 1.94 -7.34
C ARG A 154 -12.93 2.34 -6.16
N LYS A 155 -14.25 2.21 -6.31
CA LYS A 155 -15.23 2.49 -5.25
C LYS A 155 -15.19 1.49 -4.08
N ASP A 156 -14.62 0.31 -4.30
CA ASP A 156 -14.47 -0.75 -3.31
C ASP A 156 -13.14 -0.65 -2.55
N ILE A 157 -12.45 0.50 -2.59
CA ILE A 157 -11.14 0.69 -1.93
C ILE A 157 -11.19 0.35 -0.44
N GLU A 158 -12.27 0.70 0.26
CA GLU A 158 -12.44 0.36 1.68
C GLU A 158 -12.48 -1.16 1.89
N LYS A 159 -13.17 -1.90 1.00
CA LYS A 159 -13.22 -3.37 1.06
C LYS A 159 -11.86 -4.00 0.76
N VAL A 160 -11.14 -3.48 -0.23
CA VAL A 160 -9.78 -3.92 -0.58
C VAL A 160 -8.86 -3.78 0.64
N VAL A 161 -8.97 -2.66 1.36
CA VAL A 161 -8.18 -2.40 2.57
C VAL A 161 -8.57 -3.33 3.72
N SER A 162 -9.87 -3.54 3.94
CA SER A 162 -10.35 -4.50 4.94
C SER A 162 -9.86 -5.92 4.65
N GLU A 163 -10.00 -6.42 3.43
CA GLU A 163 -9.55 -7.77 3.04
C GLU A 163 -8.03 -7.94 3.17
N TYR A 164 -7.26 -6.90 2.84
CA TYR A 164 -5.82 -6.91 3.06
C TYR A 164 -5.48 -7.03 4.56
N ASN A 165 -6.12 -6.21 5.40
CA ASN A 165 -5.88 -6.24 6.84
C ASN A 165 -6.29 -7.58 7.48
N GLU A 166 -7.40 -8.18 7.03
CA GLU A 166 -7.81 -9.53 7.42
C GLU A 166 -6.79 -10.59 6.99
N PHE A 167 -6.24 -10.49 5.78
CA PHE A 167 -5.18 -11.38 5.32
C PHE A 167 -3.92 -11.32 6.19
N ILE A 168 -3.49 -10.12 6.59
CA ILE A 168 -2.33 -9.96 7.49
C ILE A 168 -2.62 -10.52 8.89
N THR A 169 -3.77 -10.15 9.46
CA THR A 169 -4.13 -10.49 10.85
C THR A 169 -4.51 -11.95 11.04
N SER A 170 -5.07 -12.62 10.04
CA SER A 170 -5.41 -14.05 10.07
C SER A 170 -4.19 -14.98 10.09
N GLY A 171 -2.96 -14.44 10.08
CA GLY A 171 -1.73 -15.24 10.02
C GLY A 171 -1.49 -15.88 8.65
N ASN A 172 -2.41 -15.70 7.69
CA ASN A 172 -2.23 -16.12 6.30
C ASN A 172 -1.09 -15.37 5.62
N ALA A 173 -0.75 -14.17 6.07
CA ALA A 173 0.49 -13.51 5.67
C ALA A 173 1.74 -14.29 6.11
N LYS A 174 1.75 -14.87 7.32
CA LYS A 174 2.84 -15.76 7.75
C LYS A 174 2.82 -17.10 7.03
N ALA A 175 1.66 -17.62 6.62
CA ALA A 175 1.57 -18.84 5.82
C ALA A 175 1.94 -18.64 4.34
N ASN A 176 1.71 -17.44 3.78
CA ASN A 176 2.15 -17.07 2.43
C ASN A 176 3.62 -16.61 2.42
N LEU A 177 4.14 -16.05 3.51
CA LEU A 177 5.58 -15.85 3.72
C LEU A 177 6.29 -17.18 4.04
N ALA A 178 5.67 -18.11 4.76
CA ALA A 178 6.18 -19.48 4.96
C ALA A 178 5.98 -20.40 3.74
N LYS A 179 5.19 -19.99 2.74
CA LYS A 179 5.22 -20.53 1.38
C LYS A 179 6.18 -19.77 0.45
N ALA A 180 6.62 -18.57 0.84
CA ALA A 180 7.75 -17.87 0.24
C ALA A 180 9.10 -18.34 0.82
N ASP A 181 9.10 -18.99 2.00
CA ASP A 181 10.28 -19.55 2.68
C ASP A 181 10.22 -21.08 2.89
N ALA A 182 9.25 -21.79 2.31
CA ALA A 182 9.37 -23.23 2.11
C ALA A 182 10.13 -23.47 0.79
N PRO A 183 11.14 -24.36 0.76
CA PRO A 183 12.03 -24.51 -0.38
C PRO A 183 11.30 -25.17 -1.56
N SER A 184 10.64 -24.37 -2.39
CA SER A 184 10.33 -24.75 -3.77
C SER A 184 11.40 -24.17 -4.66
N ALA A 185 12.40 -25.02 -4.94
CA ALA A 185 13.52 -24.83 -5.86
C ALA A 185 14.30 -23.51 -5.70
N GLN A 186 15.27 -23.51 -4.78
CA GLN A 186 16.49 -22.73 -5.00
C GLN A 186 17.07 -23.19 -6.35
N VAL A 187 16.98 -22.37 -7.40
CA VAL A 187 17.91 -22.48 -8.51
C VAL A 187 19.22 -21.90 -8.02
N LEU A 188 19.95 -22.67 -7.22
CA LEU A 188 21.38 -22.49 -7.09
C LEU A 188 21.91 -22.57 -8.53
N SER A 189 22.57 -21.50 -8.99
CA SER A 189 23.17 -21.47 -10.32
C SER A 189 24.34 -22.47 -10.37
N GLU A 190 24.02 -23.74 -10.59
CA GLU A 190 24.99 -24.66 -11.16
C GLU A 190 25.29 -24.20 -12.59
N SER A 191 26.48 -24.54 -13.08
CA SER A 191 26.97 -24.21 -14.43
C SER A 191 25.84 -24.22 -15.46
N ILE A 192 25.64 -23.13 -16.20
CA ILE A 192 24.68 -23.07 -17.32
C ILE A 192 25.01 -24.25 -18.24
N SER A 193 24.16 -25.27 -18.25
CA SER A 193 24.31 -26.37 -19.18
C SER A 193 24.14 -25.83 -20.61
N PRO A 194 24.80 -26.41 -21.62
CA PRO A 194 24.62 -25.99 -23.01
C PRO A 194 23.14 -25.90 -23.43
N ASN A 195 22.30 -26.77 -22.87
CA ASN A 195 20.86 -26.81 -23.07
C ASN A 195 20.13 -25.54 -22.57
N LYS A 196 20.49 -24.99 -21.40
CA LYS A 196 19.88 -23.76 -20.87
C LYS A 196 20.19 -22.52 -21.74
N MET A 197 21.37 -22.47 -22.34
CA MET A 197 21.72 -21.37 -23.25
C MET A 197 20.92 -21.45 -24.55
N GLU A 198 20.74 -22.66 -25.10
CA GLU A 198 19.89 -22.89 -26.27
C GLU A 198 18.43 -22.52 -25.99
N GLN A 199 17.90 -22.88 -24.81
CA GLN A 199 16.55 -22.51 -24.38
C GLN A 199 16.38 -20.99 -24.26
N LEU A 200 17.38 -20.24 -23.78
CA LEU A 200 17.33 -18.78 -23.73
C LEU A 200 17.30 -18.16 -25.14
N ILE A 201 18.11 -18.68 -26.06
CA ILE A 201 18.12 -18.20 -27.46
C ILE A 201 16.79 -18.51 -28.14
N GLN A 202 16.25 -19.71 -27.91
CA GLN A 202 14.94 -20.12 -28.42
C GLN A 202 13.83 -19.23 -27.85
N PHE A 203 13.87 -18.94 -26.54
CA PHE A 203 12.90 -18.06 -25.90
C PHE A 203 12.95 -16.65 -26.50
N GLU A 204 14.15 -16.09 -26.68
CA GLU A 204 14.32 -14.77 -27.30
C GLU A 204 13.75 -14.72 -28.72
N SER A 205 13.99 -15.77 -29.51
CA SER A 205 13.50 -15.87 -30.88
C SER A 205 11.97 -16.00 -30.93
N LEU A 206 11.39 -16.83 -30.07
CA LEU A 206 9.94 -17.01 -29.98
C LEU A 206 9.26 -15.75 -29.47
N LEU A 207 9.89 -15.07 -28.50
CA LEU A 207 9.38 -13.83 -27.96
C LEU A 207 9.26 -12.81 -29.08
N LYS A 208 10.35 -12.54 -29.82
CA LYS A 208 10.37 -11.58 -30.94
C LYS A 208 9.38 -11.91 -32.07
N ALA A 209 9.04 -13.18 -32.24
CA ALA A 209 8.12 -13.65 -33.27
C ALA A 209 6.67 -13.76 -32.80
N SER A 210 6.41 -13.62 -31.49
CA SER A 210 5.06 -13.81 -30.95
C SER A 210 4.16 -12.66 -31.34
N THR A 211 2.97 -13.00 -31.82
CA THR A 211 1.86 -12.06 -32.06
C THR A 211 0.84 -12.06 -30.93
N LEU A 212 1.04 -12.93 -29.93
CA LEU A 212 0.15 -13.12 -28.78
C LEU A 212 0.56 -12.27 -27.57
N VAL A 213 1.81 -11.79 -27.55
CA VAL A 213 2.33 -10.90 -26.51
C VAL A 213 1.89 -9.46 -26.79
N THR A 214 1.07 -8.92 -25.89
CA THR A 214 0.43 -7.60 -26.09
C THR A 214 1.41 -6.43 -25.95
N ASN A 215 2.41 -6.54 -25.07
CA ASN A 215 3.44 -5.51 -24.86
C ASN A 215 4.84 -6.05 -25.16
N GLN A 216 5.09 -6.27 -26.44
CA GLN A 216 6.31 -6.90 -26.97
C GLN A 216 7.61 -6.24 -26.48
N SER A 217 7.66 -4.90 -26.50
CA SER A 217 8.86 -4.16 -26.09
C SER A 217 9.16 -4.30 -24.59
N GLU A 218 8.14 -4.32 -23.75
CA GLU A 218 8.29 -4.51 -22.31
C GLU A 218 8.73 -5.95 -21.99
N ALA A 219 8.11 -6.94 -22.63
CA ALA A 219 8.47 -8.35 -22.49
C ALA A 219 9.94 -8.59 -22.87
N GLU A 220 10.42 -8.00 -23.97
CA GLU A 220 11.81 -8.08 -24.40
C GLU A 220 12.78 -7.44 -23.40
N GLN A 221 12.42 -6.31 -22.78
CA GLN A 221 13.24 -5.66 -21.77
C GLN A 221 13.33 -6.49 -20.48
N ILE A 222 12.20 -7.00 -20.01
CA ILE A 222 12.13 -7.88 -18.83
C ILE A 222 12.94 -9.15 -19.09
N PHE A 223 12.78 -9.78 -20.26
CA PHE A 223 13.54 -10.96 -20.65
C PHE A 223 15.05 -10.66 -20.76
N LYS A 224 15.43 -9.50 -21.27
CA LYS A 224 16.84 -9.09 -21.33
C LYS A 224 17.45 -8.98 -19.94
N ASP A 225 16.76 -8.38 -18.98
CA ASP A 225 17.22 -8.31 -17.59
C ASP A 225 17.30 -9.71 -16.97
N PHE A 226 16.25 -10.51 -17.11
CA PHE A 226 16.20 -11.91 -16.64
C PHE A 226 17.37 -12.74 -17.18
N SER A 227 17.57 -12.73 -18.50
CA SER A 227 18.64 -13.50 -19.15
C SER A 227 20.02 -12.99 -18.79
N SER A 228 20.21 -11.68 -18.59
CA SER A 228 21.49 -11.12 -18.15
C SER A 228 21.86 -11.60 -16.74
N LYS A 229 20.90 -11.62 -15.82
CA LYS A 229 21.08 -12.10 -14.45
C LYS A 229 21.34 -13.60 -14.39
N LEU A 230 20.59 -14.37 -15.18
CA LEU A 230 20.81 -15.82 -15.30
C LEU A 230 22.22 -16.13 -15.85
N LYS A 231 22.65 -15.40 -16.90
CA LYS A 231 24.01 -15.51 -17.47
C LYS A 231 25.10 -15.11 -16.48
N ALA A 232 24.84 -14.06 -15.70
CA ALA A 232 25.74 -13.55 -14.67
C ALA A 232 25.75 -14.40 -13.39
N LYS A 233 24.94 -15.46 -13.31
CA LYS A 233 24.78 -16.30 -12.11
C LYS A 233 24.31 -15.49 -10.89
N GLU A 234 23.57 -14.42 -11.14
CA GLU A 234 22.97 -13.62 -10.10
C GLU A 234 21.67 -14.25 -9.62
N ASN A 235 21.31 -13.95 -8.37
CA ASN A 235 19.97 -14.28 -7.88
C ASN A 235 18.93 -13.51 -8.69
N ILE A 236 17.95 -14.23 -9.25
CA ILE A 236 16.88 -13.66 -10.06
C ILE A 236 15.72 -13.31 -9.13
N PRO A 237 15.38 -12.02 -8.97
CA PRO A 237 14.29 -11.64 -8.10
C PRO A 237 12.94 -12.20 -8.59
N ASN A 238 12.09 -12.65 -7.66
CA ASN A 238 10.76 -13.17 -8.00
C ASN A 238 9.88 -12.17 -8.74
N TYR A 239 10.05 -10.86 -8.49
CA TYR A 239 9.31 -9.84 -9.24
C TYR A 239 9.61 -9.92 -10.74
N LEU A 240 10.85 -10.25 -11.12
CA LEU A 240 11.29 -10.28 -12.51
C LEU A 240 10.75 -11.51 -13.23
N ILE A 241 10.73 -12.66 -12.54
CA ILE A 241 10.09 -13.90 -13.04
C ILE A 241 8.60 -13.68 -13.23
N ASN A 242 7.93 -13.10 -12.24
CA ASN A 242 6.48 -12.86 -12.31
C ASN A 242 6.11 -11.81 -13.35
N ALA A 243 6.91 -10.76 -13.52
CA ALA A 243 6.74 -9.78 -14.59
C ALA A 243 6.90 -10.45 -15.97
N LEU A 244 7.88 -11.34 -16.13
CA LEU A 244 8.07 -12.07 -17.39
C LEU A 244 6.91 -13.03 -17.66
N ARG A 245 6.47 -13.80 -16.66
CA ARG A 245 5.27 -14.68 -16.77
C ARG A 245 4.03 -13.92 -17.19
N SER A 246 3.80 -12.76 -16.58
CA SER A 246 2.62 -11.93 -16.88
C SER A 246 2.63 -11.40 -18.31
N THR A 247 3.80 -11.04 -18.85
CA THR A 247 3.89 -10.52 -20.22
C THR A 247 3.72 -11.58 -21.30
N ILE A 248 4.01 -12.86 -20.98
CA ILE A 248 3.91 -13.99 -21.91
C ILE A 248 2.72 -14.91 -21.65
N GLU A 249 1.83 -14.59 -20.71
CA GLU A 249 0.76 -15.49 -20.25
C GLU A 249 -0.20 -15.96 -21.38
N SER A 250 -0.34 -15.13 -22.41
CA SER A 250 -1.18 -15.41 -23.58
C SER A 250 -0.49 -16.30 -24.61
N ASP A 251 0.83 -16.53 -24.47
CA ASP A 251 1.63 -17.41 -25.31
C ASP A 251 2.07 -18.63 -24.51
N LYS A 252 1.31 -19.72 -24.69
CA LYS A 252 1.54 -20.99 -23.99
C LYS A 252 2.94 -21.56 -24.24
N THR A 253 3.47 -21.39 -25.45
CA THR A 253 4.79 -21.91 -25.83
C THR A 253 5.89 -21.20 -25.06
N LEU A 254 5.81 -19.87 -24.96
CA LEU A 254 6.73 -19.07 -24.16
C LEU A 254 6.60 -19.40 -22.68
N SER A 255 5.37 -19.54 -22.18
CA SER A 255 5.12 -19.88 -20.78
C SER A 255 5.76 -21.23 -20.40
N GLU A 256 5.59 -22.26 -21.23
CA GLU A 256 6.20 -23.58 -21.00
C GLU A 256 7.73 -23.54 -21.05
N LEU A 257 8.29 -22.82 -22.04
CA LEU A 257 9.74 -22.70 -22.18
C LEU A 257 10.38 -21.92 -21.01
N LEU A 258 9.69 -20.90 -20.47
CA LEU A 258 10.15 -20.20 -19.28
C LEU A 258 10.25 -21.15 -18.07
N GLU A 259 9.23 -22.00 -17.86
CA GLU A 259 9.26 -22.97 -16.76
C GLU A 259 10.38 -24.00 -16.95
N GLU A 260 10.72 -24.37 -18.17
CA GLU A 260 11.88 -25.23 -18.42
C GLU A 260 13.21 -24.56 -18.08
N ILE A 261 13.37 -23.28 -18.43
CA ILE A 261 14.57 -22.50 -18.10
C ILE A 261 14.73 -22.36 -16.58
N LEU A 262 13.61 -22.22 -15.86
CA LEU A 262 13.56 -22.07 -14.41
C LEU A 262 13.74 -23.38 -13.62
N LYS A 263 13.70 -24.56 -14.28
CA LYS A 263 14.02 -25.81 -13.61
C LYS A 263 15.51 -25.80 -13.17
N PRO A 264 15.83 -26.32 -11.97
CA PRO A 264 17.22 -26.41 -11.50
C PRO A 264 18.09 -27.22 -12.47
#